data_AF-A0A3D4KNT5-F1
#
_entry.id   AF-A0A3D4KNT5-F1
#
_cell.length_a   1.000
_cell.length_b   1.000
_cell.length_c   1.000
_cell.angle_alpha   90.00
_cell.angle_beta   90.00
_cell.angle_gamma   90.00
#
_symmetry.space_group_name_H-M   'P 1'
#
loop_
_entity.id
_entity.type
_entity.pdbx_description
1 polymer ?
#
loop_
_entity_poly.entity_id
_entity_poly.type
_entity_poly.pdbx_seq_one_letter_code
_entity_poly.pdbx_strand_id
1 'polypeptide(L)'
;MNTFNTNEMNQQFDNVFMAPVRAYAALTIDYAEQMLNAQVEASQAYADTGIHQLRQLTSVKDPQGLRSYMEGQQQVVKQLAERVKGDADKVVSLQQDYFKKSQKLTEENVKQAQAAAGKMRQTS
;
A
#
# COMPACT_ATOMS: atom_id res chain seq x y z
N MET A 1 -39.45 15.47 -32.00
CA MET A 1 -38.50 16.27 -31.18
C MET A 1 -37.74 15.29 -30.32
N ASN A 2 -36.51 14.93 -30.71
CA ASN A 2 -35.63 14.16 -29.84
C ASN A 2 -35.07 15.14 -28.82
N THR A 3 -35.54 15.06 -27.58
CA THR A 3 -34.84 15.70 -26.47
C THR A 3 -33.45 15.08 -26.41
N PHE A 4 -32.41 15.84 -26.75
CA PHE A 4 -31.04 15.46 -26.46
C PHE A 4 -30.99 15.06 -24.98
N ASN A 5 -30.73 13.78 -24.70
CA ASN A 5 -30.75 13.24 -23.34
C ASN A 5 -29.44 13.67 -22.65
N THR A 6 -29.39 14.94 -22.24
CA THR A 6 -28.26 15.59 -21.57
C THR A 6 -27.76 14.80 -20.35
N ASN A 7 -28.62 14.02 -19.70
CA ASN A 7 -28.23 13.16 -18.59
C ASN A 7 -27.35 11.98 -19.04
N GLU A 8 -27.70 11.29 -20.13
CA GLU A 8 -26.88 10.20 -20.68
C GLU A 8 -25.52 10.72 -21.19
N MET A 9 -25.51 11.91 -21.80
CA MET A 9 -24.29 12.54 -22.26
C MET A 9 -23.37 12.95 -21.09
N ASN A 10 -23.93 13.50 -20.02
CA ASN A 10 -23.19 13.80 -18.78
C ASN A 10 -22.67 12.53 -18.11
N GLN A 11 -23.44 11.45 -18.08
CA GLN A 11 -22.99 10.16 -17.54
C GLN A 11 -21.89 9.53 -18.38
N GLN A 12 -21.95 9.59 -19.71
CA GLN A 12 -20.87 9.13 -20.57
C GLN A 12 -19.61 9.97 -20.37
N PHE A 13 -19.75 11.28 -20.24
CA PHE A 13 -18.63 12.16 -19.96
C PHE A 13 -17.97 11.84 -18.61
N ASP A 14 -18.77 11.72 -17.54
CA ASP A 14 -18.25 11.37 -16.22
C ASP A 14 -17.56 9.99 -16.25
N ASN A 15 -18.18 8.99 -16.87
CA ASN A 15 -17.63 7.64 -16.95
C ASN A 15 -16.35 7.53 -17.78
N VAL A 16 -16.25 8.25 -18.90
CA VAL A 16 -15.09 8.14 -19.81
C VAL A 16 -13.93 9.03 -19.36
N PHE A 17 -14.20 10.19 -18.74
CA PHE A 17 -13.16 11.18 -18.46
C PHE A 17 -12.89 11.38 -16.96
N MET A 18 -13.91 11.39 -16.11
CA MET A 18 -13.75 11.75 -14.70
C MET A 18 -13.58 10.54 -13.78
N ALA A 19 -14.32 9.46 -14.02
CA ALA A 19 -14.23 8.23 -13.25
C ALA A 19 -12.81 7.61 -13.27
N PRO A 20 -12.10 7.54 -14.42
CA PRO A 20 -10.71 7.09 -14.46
C PRO A 20 -9.80 7.93 -13.55
N VAL A 21 -9.93 9.27 -13.60
CA VAL A 21 -9.13 10.18 -12.78
C VAL A 21 -9.35 9.93 -11.29
N ARG A 22 -10.62 9.80 -10.87
CA ARG A 22 -10.95 9.48 -9.47
C ARG A 22 -10.44 8.10 -9.06
N ALA A 23 -10.51 7.11 -9.94
CA ALA A 23 -10.01 5.76 -9.66
C ALA A 23 -8.48 5.74 -9.49
N TYR A 24 -7.72 6.45 -10.32
CA TYR A 24 -6.27 6.58 -10.13
C TYR A 24 -5.94 7.35 -8.85
N ALA A 25 -6.65 8.44 -8.56
CA ALA A 25 -6.44 9.19 -7.31
C ALA A 25 -6.68 8.31 -6.07
N ALA A 26 -7.78 7.54 -6.07
CA ALA A 26 -8.08 6.59 -5.00
C ALA A 26 -7.00 5.52 -4.86
N LEU A 27 -6.51 4.97 -5.99
CA LEU A 27 -5.43 3.99 -5.98
C LEU A 27 -4.12 4.55 -5.40
N THR A 28 -3.76 5.78 -5.75
CA THR A 28 -2.56 6.45 -5.20
C THR A 28 -2.71 6.74 -3.71
N ILE A 29 -3.90 7.16 -3.27
CA ILE A 29 -4.19 7.38 -1.84
C ILE A 29 -4.11 6.06 -1.06
N ASP A 30 -4.73 4.99 -1.56
CA ASP A 30 -4.67 3.64 -0.96
C ASP A 30 -3.21 3.17 -0.81
N TYR A 31 -2.40 3.31 -1.86
CA TYR A 31 -0.98 2.98 -1.80
C TYR A 31 -0.21 3.82 -0.78
N ALA A 32 -0.48 5.14 -0.72
CA ALA A 32 0.17 6.04 0.24
C ALA A 32 -0.21 5.67 1.69
N GLU A 33 -1.49 5.40 1.96
CA GLU A 33 -1.97 4.96 3.27
C GLU A 33 -1.28 3.66 3.70
N GLN A 34 -1.23 2.66 2.82
CA GLN A 34 -0.58 1.39 3.12
C GLN A 34 0.93 1.54 3.36
N MET A 35 1.60 2.41 2.60
CA MET A 35 3.03 2.70 2.81
C MET A 35 3.29 3.40 4.14
N LEU A 36 2.46 4.39 4.50
CA LEU A 36 2.56 5.09 5.78
C LEU A 36 2.32 4.13 6.96
N ASN A 37 1.32 3.26 6.85
CA ASN A 37 1.07 2.23 7.86
C ASN A 37 2.27 1.30 8.02
N ALA A 38 2.88 0.85 6.92
CA ALA A 38 4.09 0.04 6.98
C ALA A 38 5.26 0.76 7.69
N GLN A 39 5.45 2.07 7.45
CA GLN A 39 6.47 2.86 8.13
C GLN A 39 6.21 3.02 9.63
N VAL A 40 4.95 3.23 10.02
CA VAL A 40 4.54 3.33 11.43
C VAL A 40 4.75 2.00 12.14
N GLU A 41 4.30 0.89 11.54
CA GLU A 41 4.48 -0.46 12.09
C GLU A 41 5.96 -0.82 12.27
N ALA A 42 6.81 -0.51 11.27
CA ALA A 42 8.25 -0.69 11.37
C ALA A 42 8.84 0.12 12.54
N SER A 43 8.50 1.40 12.63
CA SER A 43 8.99 2.31 13.67
C SER A 43 8.59 1.88 15.07
N GLN A 44 7.32 1.50 15.26
CA GLN A 44 6.81 1.01 16.56
C GLN A 44 7.59 -0.20 17.04
N ALA A 45 7.80 -1.19 16.18
CA ALA A 45 8.50 -2.40 16.59
C ALA A 45 10.00 -2.22 16.81
N TYR A 46 10.67 -1.32 16.07
CA TYR A 46 12.06 -0.96 16.38
C TYR A 46 12.15 -0.27 17.75
N ALA A 47 11.20 0.63 18.05
CA ALA A 47 11.12 1.26 19.36
C ALA A 47 10.84 0.24 20.48
N ASP A 48 9.89 -0.67 20.28
CA ASP A 48 9.57 -1.73 21.24
C ASP A 48 10.79 -2.64 21.51
N THR A 49 11.52 -3.00 20.45
CA THR A 49 12.74 -3.79 20.57
C THR A 49 13.78 -3.04 21.41
N GLY A 50 14.01 -1.76 21.12
CA GLY A 50 14.97 -0.93 21.87
C GLY A 50 14.58 -0.75 23.34
N ILE A 51 13.32 -0.45 23.63
CA ILE A 51 12.81 -0.32 24.99
C ILE A 51 12.92 -1.65 25.74
N HIS A 52 12.62 -2.77 25.08
CA HIS A 52 12.80 -4.09 25.65
C HIS A 52 14.26 -4.37 26.00
N GLN A 53 15.20 -4.09 25.08
CA GLN A 53 16.64 -4.25 25.34
C GLN A 53 17.12 -3.38 26.50
N LEU A 54 16.69 -2.13 26.57
CA LEU A 54 17.02 -1.23 27.68
C LEU A 54 16.52 -1.80 29.01
N ARG A 55 15.28 -2.29 29.09
CA ARG A 55 14.75 -2.93 30.31
C ARG A 55 15.58 -4.16 30.71
N GLN A 56 15.91 -5.02 29.75
CA GLN A 56 16.75 -6.19 30.00
C GLN A 56 18.13 -5.79 30.55
N LEU A 57 18.76 -4.80 29.92
CA LEU A 57 20.05 -4.28 30.35
C LEU A 57 20.00 -3.70 31.77
N THR A 58 19.00 -2.86 32.08
CA THR A 58 18.84 -2.29 33.44
C THR A 58 18.53 -3.33 34.51
N SER A 59 18.10 -4.54 34.13
CA SER A 59 17.84 -5.65 35.04
C SER A 59 19.09 -6.48 35.36
N VAL A 60 20.22 -6.24 34.68
CA VAL A 60 21.50 -6.90 34.94
C VAL A 60 22.08 -6.40 36.27
N LYS A 61 22.34 -7.33 37.20
CA LYS A 61 22.84 -7.00 38.56
C LYS A 61 24.28 -7.44 38.80
N ASP A 62 24.81 -8.32 37.95
CA ASP A 62 26.10 -8.97 38.14
C ASP A 62 26.72 -9.43 36.80
N PRO A 63 27.99 -9.86 36.79
CA PRO A 63 28.66 -10.34 35.57
C PRO A 63 28.00 -11.56 34.91
N GLN A 64 27.29 -12.42 35.65
CA GLN A 64 26.59 -13.58 35.09
C GLN A 64 25.35 -13.12 34.32
N GLY A 65 24.58 -12.17 34.88
CA GLY A 65 23.48 -11.51 34.19
C GLY A 65 23.93 -10.79 32.91
N LEU A 66 25.11 -10.16 32.92
CA LEU A 66 25.68 -9.54 31.72
C LEU A 66 25.98 -10.60 30.64
N ARG A 67 26.56 -11.74 31.03
CA ARG A 67 26.82 -12.85 30.11
C ARG A 67 25.54 -13.38 29.48
N SER A 68 24.50 -13.63 30.29
CA SER A 68 23.20 -14.07 29.80
C SER A 68 22.54 -13.03 28.87
N TYR A 69 22.65 -11.74 29.17
CA TYR A 69 22.20 -10.67 28.28
C TYR A 69 22.92 -10.73 26.92
N MET A 70 24.24 -10.89 26.91
CA MET A 70 25.02 -11.00 25.66
C MET A 70 24.68 -12.25 24.85
N GLU A 71 24.45 -13.38 25.50
CA GLU A 71 23.97 -14.61 24.84
C GLU A 71 22.59 -14.38 24.20
N GLY A 72 21.71 -13.64 24.87
CA GLY A 72 20.40 -13.24 24.34
C GLY A 72 20.45 -12.26 23.15
N GLN A 73 21.49 -11.43 23.05
CA GLN A 73 21.61 -10.46 21.94
C GLN A 73 21.64 -11.10 20.56
N GLN A 74 22.18 -12.32 20.41
CA GLN A 74 22.19 -12.99 19.11
C GLN A 74 20.77 -13.25 18.59
N GLN A 75 19.85 -13.60 19.49
CA GLN A 75 18.45 -13.82 19.13
C GLN A 75 17.77 -12.51 18.72
N VAL A 76 18.10 -11.40 19.37
CA VAL A 76 17.59 -10.06 19.05
C VAL A 76 18.07 -9.62 17.68
N VAL A 77 19.36 -9.81 17.38
CA VAL A 77 19.95 -9.54 16.06
C VAL A 77 19.23 -10.35 14.97
N LYS A 78 18.96 -11.63 15.23
CA LYS A 78 18.21 -12.48 14.30
C LYS A 78 16.79 -11.96 14.06
N GLN A 79 16.07 -11.59 15.12
CA GLN A 79 14.72 -11.03 15.01
C GLN A 79 14.70 -9.71 14.25
N LEU A 80 15.69 -8.83 14.48
CA LEU A 80 15.83 -7.59 13.72
C LEU A 80 16.11 -7.86 12.24
N ALA A 81 16.98 -8.81 11.91
CA ALA A 81 17.28 -9.17 10.53
C ALA A 81 16.04 -9.75 9.81
N GLU A 82 15.31 -10.65 10.47
CA GLU A 82 14.04 -11.18 9.97
C GLU A 82 13.00 -10.08 9.74
N ARG A 83 12.93 -9.11 10.67
CA ARG A 83 12.04 -7.96 10.54
C ARG A 83 12.41 -7.06 9.37
N VAL A 84 13.68 -6.67 9.23
CA VAL A 84 14.14 -5.85 8.10
C VAL A 84 13.80 -6.51 6.77
N LYS A 85 13.98 -7.83 6.68
CA LYS A 85 13.57 -8.59 5.50
C LYS A 85 12.06 -8.52 5.28
N GLY A 86 11.26 -8.75 6.32
CA GLY A 86 9.81 -8.65 6.26
C GLY A 86 9.31 -7.27 5.81
N ASP A 87 9.92 -6.20 6.33
CA ASP A 87 9.61 -4.82 5.95
C ASP A 87 9.92 -4.57 4.46
N ALA A 88 11.07 -5.07 3.97
CA ALA A 88 11.43 -5.00 2.56
C ALA A 88 10.44 -5.79 1.67
N ASP A 89 10.09 -7.01 2.06
CA ASP A 89 9.10 -7.84 1.36
C ASP A 89 7.73 -7.15 1.31
N LYS A 90 7.33 -6.47 2.40
CA LYS A 90 6.09 -5.69 2.47
C LYS A 90 6.09 -4.53 1.48
N VAL A 91 7.17 -3.73 1.43
CA VAL A 91 7.30 -2.61 0.48
C VAL A 91 7.24 -3.10 -0.97
N VAL A 92 7.96 -4.18 -1.29
CA VAL A 92 7.93 -4.79 -2.63
C VAL A 92 6.53 -5.27 -2.98
N SER A 93 5.83 -5.91 -2.04
CA SER A 93 4.45 -6.37 -2.24
C SER A 93 3.49 -5.20 -2.52
N LEU A 94 3.58 -4.10 -1.77
CA LEU A 94 2.77 -2.90 -2.00
C LEU A 94 3.03 -2.31 -3.39
N GLN A 95 4.29 -2.24 -3.82
CA GLN A 95 4.63 -1.75 -5.15
C GLN A 95 4.06 -2.63 -6.26
N GLN A 96 4.17 -3.95 -6.11
CA GLN A 96 3.62 -4.90 -7.07
C GLN A 96 2.09 -4.81 -7.16
N ASP A 97 1.41 -4.66 -6.01
CA ASP A 97 -0.05 -4.50 -5.97
C ASP A 97 -0.49 -3.21 -6.66
N TYR A 98 0.18 -2.09 -6.39
CA TYR A 98 -0.08 -0.82 -7.07
C TYR A 98 0.07 -0.93 -8.59
N PHE A 99 1.15 -1.57 -9.08
CA PHE A 99 1.34 -1.80 -10.51
C PHE A 99 0.24 -2.66 -11.12
N LYS A 100 -0.12 -3.78 -10.47
CA LYS A 100 -1.19 -4.68 -10.95
C LYS A 100 -2.53 -3.96 -11.02
N LYS A 101 -2.90 -3.22 -9.97
CA LYS A 101 -4.14 -2.42 -9.94
C LYS A 101 -4.13 -1.31 -11.00
N SER A 102 -2.99 -0.66 -11.22
CA SER A 102 -2.85 0.37 -12.28
C SER A 102 -3.02 -0.21 -13.68
N GLN A 103 -2.45 -1.38 -13.95
CA GLN A 103 -2.63 -2.07 -15.23
C GLN A 103 -4.10 -2.44 -15.44
N LYS A 104 -4.74 -3.04 -14.43
CA LYS A 104 -6.16 -3.41 -14.47
C LYS A 104 -7.04 -2.19 -14.74
N LEU A 105 -6.80 -1.08 -14.05
CA LEU A 105 -7.54 0.16 -14.26
C LEU A 105 -7.38 0.69 -15.70
N THR A 106 -6.16 0.60 -16.26
CA THR A 106 -5.90 0.95 -17.67
C THR A 106 -6.72 0.08 -18.62
N GLU A 107 -6.73 -1.24 -18.41
CA GLU A 107 -7.49 -2.19 -19.22
C GLU A 107 -9.00 -1.93 -19.14
N GLU A 108 -9.52 -1.61 -17.96
CA GLU A 108 -10.92 -1.26 -17.74
C GLU A 108 -11.30 0.05 -18.44
N ASN A 109 -10.47 1.08 -18.35
CA ASN A 109 -10.67 2.36 -19.03
C ASN A 109 -10.70 2.21 -20.55
N VAL A 110 -9.80 1.40 -21.13
CA VAL A 110 -9.79 1.11 -22.58
C VAL A 110 -11.08 0.41 -23.01
N LYS A 111 -11.54 -0.60 -22.26
CA LYS A 111 -12.81 -1.29 -22.54
C LYS A 111 -13.99 -0.34 -22.46
N GLN A 112 -14.02 0.55 -21.47
CA GLN A 112 -15.09 1.53 -21.29
C GLN A 112 -15.12 2.56 -22.42
N ALA A 113 -13.95 3.07 -22.85
CA ALA A 113 -13.85 3.97 -23.99
C ALA A 113 -14.31 3.31 -25.30
N GLN A 114 -13.92 2.05 -25.54
CA GLN A 114 -14.39 1.27 -26.70
C GLN A 114 -15.91 1.08 -26.67
N ALA A 115 -16.48 0.77 -25.50
CA ALA A 115 -17.93 0.63 -25.35
C ALA A 115 -18.67 1.95 -25.61
N ALA A 116 -18.15 3.08 -25.13
CA ALA A 116 -18.71 4.40 -25.39
C ALA A 116 -18.65 4.76 -26.89
N ALA A 117 -17.52 4.51 -27.56
CA ALA A 117 -17.36 4.71 -28.99
C ALA A 117 -18.31 3.82 -29.82
N GLY A 118 -18.51 2.57 -29.40
CA GLY A 118 -19.48 1.66 -30.02
C GLY A 118 -20.93 2.16 -29.92
N LYS A 119 -21.33 2.68 -28.75
CA LYS A 119 -22.67 3.24 -28.54
C LYS A 119 -22.92 4.50 -29.39
N MET A 120 -21.93 5.39 -29.50
CA MET A 120 -22.04 6.58 -30.36
C MET A 120 -22.20 6.21 -31.85
N ARG A 121 -21.51 5.17 -32.32
CA ARG A 121 -21.63 4.66 -33.70
C ARG A 121 -22.98 4.03 -34.03
N GLN A 122 -23.68 3.46 -33.05
CA GLN A 122 -24.99 2.83 -33.25
C GLN A 122 -26.17 3.82 -33.16
N THR A 123 -25.92 5.03 -32.63
CA THR A 123 -26.93 6.09 -32.45
C THR A 123 -26.84 7.21 -33.50
N SER A 124 -25.83 7.14 -34.39
CA SER A 124 -25.65 8.01 -35.57
C SER A 124 -26.17 7.33 -36.83
#